data_AF-A0A934LUU7-F1
#
_entry.id   AF-A0A934LUU7-F1
#
_cell.length_a   1.000
_cell.length_b   1.000
_cell.length_c   1.000
_cell.angle_alpha   90.00
_cell.angle_beta   90.00
_cell.angle_gamma   90.00
#
_symmetry.space_group_name_H-M   'P 1'
#
loop_
_entity.id
_entity.type
_entity.pdbx_description
1 polymer ?
#
loop_
_entity_poly.entity_id
_entity_poly.type
_entity_poly.pdbx_seq_one_letter_code
_entity_poly.pdbx_strand_id
1 'polypeptide(L)'
;MISEELAAAISRAASAALLRIGKIYEEQGWLHHALTPYLKIVAYYPESEGAPTAVDRLAAIAGIFEEKRQFHMTMSVYDRMERAARFQRWDGHQASPEGDIL
;
A
#
# COMPACT_ATOMS: atom_id res chain seq x y z
N MET A 1 4.32 26.53 8.87
CA MET A 1 5.32 25.59 8.37
C MET A 1 5.44 24.50 9.41
N ILE A 2 5.06 23.26 9.10
CA ILE A 2 5.25 22.13 10.01
C ILE A 2 6.76 21.86 10.05
N SER A 3 7.33 21.60 11.24
CA SER A 3 8.75 21.26 11.32
C SER A 3 9.02 19.92 10.64
N GLU A 4 10.20 19.77 10.05
CA GLU A 4 10.62 18.52 9.39
C GLU A 4 10.51 17.31 10.33
N GLU A 5 10.85 17.52 11.61
CA GLU A 5 10.70 16.52 12.67
C GLU A 5 9.23 16.09 12.89
N LEU A 6 8.29 17.04 12.88
CA LEU A 6 6.87 16.75 13.02
C LEU A 6 6.33 16.03 11.78
N ALA A 7 6.78 16.40 10.58
CA ALA A 7 6.42 15.71 9.34
C ALA A 7 6.92 14.25 9.32
N ALA A 8 8.16 14.01 9.73
CA ALA A 8 8.74 12.68 9.86
C ALA A 8 7.99 11.83 10.90
N ALA A 9 7.65 12.42 12.05
CA ALA A 9 6.89 11.74 13.09
C ALA A 9 5.48 11.33 12.61
N ILE A 10 4.80 12.21 11.87
CA ILE A 10 3.48 11.93 11.27
C ILE A 10 3.60 10.81 10.23
N SER A 11 4.59 10.87 9.34
CA SER A 11 4.84 9.84 8.31
C SER A 11 5.06 8.46 8.95
N ARG A 12 5.91 8.38 9.97
CA ARG A 12 6.18 7.15 10.73
C ARG A 12 4.93 6.61 11.43
N ALA A 13 4.13 7.48 12.05
CA ALA A 13 2.92 7.05 12.73
C ALA A 13 1.85 6.56 11.74
N ALA A 14 1.70 7.25 10.61
CA ALA A 14 0.73 6.91 9.58
C ALA A 14 1.08 5.56 8.91
N SER A 15 2.35 5.36 8.53
CA SER A 15 2.78 4.09 7.93
C SER A 15 2.62 2.92 8.89
N ALA A 16 2.98 3.09 10.17
CA ALA A 16 2.81 2.06 11.19
C ALA A 16 1.32 1.70 11.42
N ALA A 17 0.44 2.71 11.46
CA ALA A 17 -0.99 2.50 11.62
C ALA A 17 -1.60 1.75 10.42
N LEU A 18 -1.26 2.16 9.20
CA LEU A 18 -1.68 1.48 7.97
C LEU A 18 -1.20 0.02 7.95
N LEU A 19 0.07 -0.21 8.32
CA LEU A 19 0.65 -1.56 8.31
C LEU A 19 -0.11 -2.48 9.28
N ARG A 20 -0.45 -1.96 10.46
CA ARG A 20 -1.26 -2.70 11.44
C ARG A 20 -2.66 -3.01 10.92
N ILE A 21 -3.34 -2.04 10.28
CA ILE A 21 -4.68 -2.24 9.71
C ILE A 21 -4.64 -3.31 8.60
N GLY A 22 -3.64 -3.25 7.71
CA GLY A 22 -3.46 -4.25 6.65
C GLY A 22 -3.29 -5.66 7.21
N LYS A 23 -2.46 -5.81 8.26
CA LYS A 23 -2.25 -7.10 8.94
C LYS A 23 -3.54 -7.62 9.57
N ILE A 24 -4.31 -6.77 10.24
CA ILE A 24 -5.59 -7.15 10.83
C ILE A 24 -6.58 -7.66 9.77
N TYR A 25 -6.68 -6.97 8.62
CA TYR A 25 -7.54 -7.45 7.54
C TYR A 25 -7.06 -8.77 6.95
N GLU A 26 -5.75 -8.95 6.81
CA GLU A 26 -5.19 -10.20 6.32
C GLU A 26 -5.42 -11.37 7.28
N GLU A 27 -5.24 -11.15 8.59
CA GLU A 27 -5.51 -12.12 9.66
C GLU A 27 -6.98 -12.55 9.69
N GLN A 28 -7.90 -11.65 9.32
CA GLN A 28 -9.34 -11.93 9.18
C GLN A 28 -9.70 -12.59 7.84
N GLY A 29 -8.73 -12.84 6.96
CA GLY A 29 -8.95 -13.38 5.63
C GLY A 29 -9.56 -12.39 4.64
N TRP A 30 -9.64 -11.11 4.99
CA TRP A 30 -10.20 -10.04 4.15
C TRP A 30 -9.13 -9.50 3.20
N LEU A 31 -8.60 -10.37 2.35
CA LEU A 31 -7.43 -10.10 1.51
C LEU A 31 -7.59 -8.86 0.63
N HIS A 32 -8.77 -8.64 0.03
CA HIS A 32 -9.06 -7.44 -0.75
C HIS A 32 -8.97 -6.15 0.07
N HIS A 33 -9.46 -6.16 1.32
CA HIS A 33 -9.40 -5.01 2.21
C HIS A 33 -7.98 -4.73 2.66
N ALA A 34 -7.15 -5.77 2.84
CA ALA A 34 -5.75 -5.66 3.20
C ALA A 34 -4.90 -4.96 2.12
N LEU A 35 -5.29 -5.02 0.84
CA LEU A 35 -4.56 -4.37 -0.25
C LEU A 35 -4.46 -2.85 -0.05
N THR A 36 -5.57 -2.20 0.29
CA THR A 36 -5.66 -0.74 0.40
C THR A 36 -4.62 -0.13 1.35
N PRO A 37 -4.55 -0.51 2.63
CA PRO A 37 -3.59 0.08 3.56
C PRO A 37 -2.14 -0.18 3.16
N TYR A 38 -1.82 -1.37 2.62
CA TYR A 38 -0.47 -1.64 2.14
C TYR A 38 -0.11 -0.79 0.91
N LEU A 39 -1.02 -0.65 -0.07
CA LEU A 39 -0.82 0.21 -1.24
C LEU A 39 -0.64 1.67 -0.86
N LYS A 40 -1.37 2.16 0.16
CA LYS A 40 -1.18 3.52 0.70
C LYS A 40 0.22 3.73 1.27
N ILE A 41 0.82 2.72 1.92
CA ILE A 41 2.20 2.83 2.41
C ILE A 41 3.16 2.98 1.22
N VAL A 42 3.00 2.17 0.18
CA VAL A 42 3.83 2.23 -1.02
C VAL A 42 3.69 3.59 -1.72
N ALA A 43 2.47 4.13 -1.81
CA ALA A 43 2.21 5.38 -2.52
C ALA A 43 2.64 6.63 -1.73
N TYR A 44 2.35 6.71 -0.43
CA TYR A 44 2.51 7.94 0.36
C TYR A 44 3.69 7.93 1.31
N TYR A 45 4.13 6.74 1.73
CA TYR A 45 5.19 6.58 2.72
C TYR A 45 6.28 5.62 2.22
N PRO A 46 6.78 5.76 0.97
CA PRO A 46 7.72 4.80 0.37
C PRO A 46 9.05 4.72 1.11
N GLU A 47 9.45 5.79 1.80
CA GLU A 47 10.69 5.85 2.60
C GLU A 47 10.49 5.39 4.05
N SER A 48 9.27 5.00 4.44
CA SER A 48 9.01 4.52 5.78
C SER A 48 9.55 3.11 6.01
N GLU A 49 9.89 2.80 7.26
CA GLU A 49 10.33 1.45 7.67
C GLU A 49 9.30 0.36 7.33
N GLY A 50 8.01 0.72 7.24
CA GLY A 50 6.92 -0.21 6.91
C GLY A 50 6.76 -0.49 5.42
N ALA A 51 7.39 0.29 4.53
CA ALA A 51 7.21 0.15 3.09
C ALA A 51 7.71 -1.19 2.52
N PRO A 52 8.91 -1.69 2.88
CA PRO A 52 9.35 -3.02 2.44
C PRO A 52 8.38 -4.12 2.88
N THR A 53 7.92 -4.07 4.14
CA THR A 53 6.92 -5.04 4.63
C THR A 53 5.61 -4.94 3.87
N ALA A 54 5.13 -3.73 3.54
CA ALA A 54 3.90 -3.58 2.77
C ALA A 54 4.01 -4.21 1.37
N VAL A 55 5.15 -4.06 0.70
CA VAL A 55 5.44 -4.71 -0.60
C VAL A 55 5.42 -6.23 -0.46
N ASP A 56 6.11 -6.77 0.55
CA ASP A 56 6.16 -8.22 0.79
C ASP A 56 4.76 -8.81 1.04
N ARG A 57 3.92 -8.11 1.81
CA ARG A 57 2.55 -8.57 2.10
C ARG A 57 1.65 -8.48 0.87
N LEU A 58 1.79 -7.45 0.03
CA LEU A 58 1.07 -7.37 -1.25
C LEU A 58 1.45 -8.52 -2.18
N ALA A 59 2.74 -8.83 -2.29
CA ALA A 59 3.22 -9.97 -3.07
C ALA A 59 2.71 -11.31 -2.51
N ALA A 60 2.68 -11.47 -1.18
CA ALA A 60 2.11 -12.66 -0.55
C ALA A 60 0.62 -12.84 -0.86
N ILE A 61 -0.17 -11.75 -0.81
CA ILE A 61 -1.59 -11.78 -1.19
C ILE A 61 -1.76 -12.14 -2.68
N ALA A 62 -0.92 -11.60 -3.57
CA ALA A 62 -0.91 -11.95 -4.98
C ALA A 62 -0.62 -13.45 -5.20
N GLY A 63 0.31 -14.01 -4.43
CA GLY A 63 0.63 -15.44 -4.42
C GLY A 63 -0.56 -16.30 -3.97
N ILE A 64 -1.30 -15.89 -2.94
CA ILE A 64 -2.53 -16.59 -2.51
C ILE A 64 -3.58 -16.60 -3.63
N PHE A 65 -3.75 -15.49 -4.34
CA PHE A 65 -4.66 -15.43 -5.49
C PHE A 65 -4.18 -16.34 -6.64
N GLU A 66 -2.88 -16.40 -6.88
CA GLU A 66 -2.27 -17.25 -7.90
C GLU A 66 -2.47 -18.74 -7.60
N GLU A 67 -2.23 -19.17 -6.36
CA GLU A 67 -2.48 -20.54 -5.89
C GLU A 67 -3.94 -20.95 -6.08
N LYS A 68 -4.87 -20.01 -5.90
CA LYS A 68 -6.31 -20.19 -6.15
C LYS A 68 -6.70 -20.10 -7.64
N ARG A 69 -5.72 -19.95 -8.54
CA ARG A 69 -5.92 -19.73 -9.99
C ARG A 69 -6.73 -18.48 -10.32
N GLN A 70 -6.78 -17.51 -9.41
CA GLN A 70 -7.47 -16.24 -9.57
C GLN A 70 -6.55 -15.23 -10.28
N PHE A 71 -6.08 -15.56 -11.48
CA PHE A 71 -5.05 -14.79 -12.18
C PHE A 71 -5.43 -13.32 -12.43
N HIS A 72 -6.72 -13.03 -12.65
CA HIS A 72 -7.18 -11.65 -12.80
C HIS A 72 -6.93 -10.82 -11.52
N MET A 73 -7.09 -11.44 -10.34
CA MET A 73 -6.81 -10.80 -9.07
C MET A 73 -5.31 -10.62 -8.86
N THR A 74 -4.51 -11.63 -9.16
CA THR A 74 -3.05 -11.55 -9.12
C THR A 74 -2.54 -10.38 -9.98
N MET A 75 -3.01 -10.29 -11.23
CA MET A 75 -2.66 -9.18 -12.14
C MET A 75 -3.12 -7.84 -11.60
N SER A 76 -4.33 -7.76 -11.02
CA SER A 76 -4.84 -6.54 -10.40
C SER A 76 -3.97 -6.06 -9.24
N VAL A 77 -3.45 -6.98 -8.40
CA VAL A 77 -2.55 -6.61 -7.30
C VAL A 77 -1.26 -6.03 -7.84
N TYR A 78 -0.60 -6.68 -8.81
CA TYR A 78 0.66 -6.19 -9.37
C TYR A 78 0.50 -4.87 -10.13
N ASP A 79 -0.59 -4.68 -10.88
CA ASP A 79 -0.89 -3.40 -11.54
C ASP A 79 -1.03 -2.26 -10.50
N ARG A 80 -1.77 -2.51 -9.42
CA ARG A 80 -1.94 -1.53 -8.34
C ARG A 80 -0.64 -1.23 -7.62
N MET A 81 0.24 -2.22 -7.40
CA MET A 81 1.58 -2.01 -6.85
C MET A 81 2.41 -1.11 -7.76
N GLU A 82 2.42 -1.38 -9.07
CA GLU A 82 3.16 -0.58 -10.03
C GLU A 82 2.64 0.85 -10.13
N ARG A 83 1.31 1.04 -10.08
CA ARG A 83 0.68 2.36 -10.03
C ARG A 83 1.00 3.11 -8.74
N ALA A 84 0.97 2.45 -7.59
CA ALA A 84 1.37 3.04 -6.31
C ALA A 84 2.84 3.48 -6.32
N ALA A 85 3.74 2.67 -6.87
CA ALA A 85 5.16 3.03 -7.01
C ALA A 85 5.38 4.17 -8.02
N ARG A 86 4.62 4.22 -9.12
CA ARG A 86 4.68 5.32 -10.09
C ARG A 86 4.14 6.63 -9.55
N PHE A 87 3.20 6.60 -8.61
CA PHE A 87 2.67 7.82 -7.97
C PHE A 87 3.78 8.64 -7.33
N GLN A 88 4.77 7.99 -6.72
CA GLN A 88 5.98 8.63 -6.19
C GLN A 88 6.75 9.43 -7.26
N ARG A 89 6.70 9.00 -8.52
CA ARG A 89 7.49 9.55 -9.62
C ARG A 89 6.78 10.70 -10.36
N TRP A 90 5.51 10.97 -10.05
CA TRP A 90 4.69 11.99 -10.72
C TRP A 90 4.32 13.13 -9.75
N ASP A 91 5.19 14.13 -9.67
CA ASP A 91 5.05 15.29 -8.79
C ASP A 91 4.33 16.47 -9.48
N GLY A 92 3.67 16.23 -10.62
CA GLY A 92 2.95 17.23 -11.40
C GLY A 92 1.45 17.21 -11.14
N HIS A 93 1.03 17.85 -10.04
CA HIS A 93 -0.32 18.29 -9.64
C HIS A 93 -1.60 17.58 -10.17
N GLN A 94 -2.46 17.23 -9.18
CA GLN A 94 -3.91 16.93 -9.23
C GLN A 94 -4.37 15.61 -9.87
N ALA A 95 -4.29 14.52 -9.10
CA ALA A 95 -5.32 13.49 -9.11
C ALA A 95 -5.55 13.01 -7.67
N SER A 96 -6.81 13.07 -7.21
CA SER A 96 -7.18 12.59 -5.88
C SER A 96 -7.14 11.06 -5.85
N PRO A 97 -6.44 10.45 -4.89
CA PRO A 97 -6.13 9.03 -4.92
C PRO A 97 -7.27 8.07 -4.55
N GLU A 98 -8.43 8.60 -4.19
CA GLU A 98 -9.50 7.80 -3.61
C GLU A 98 -10.27 6.98 -4.65
N GLY A 99 -10.20 7.33 -5.94
CA GLY A 99 -10.88 6.59 -7.01
C GLY A 99 -9.99 5.62 -7.80
N ASP A 100 -8.68 5.83 -7.79
CA ASP A 100 -7.76 5.19 -8.72
C ASP A 100 -6.91 4.09 -8.09
N ILE A 101 -6.61 4.17 -6.78
CA ILE A 101 -5.74 3.23 -6.07
C ILE A 101 -6.56 2.17 -5.29
N LEU A 102 -7.86 2.43 -5.04
CA LEU A 102 -8.81 1.56 -4.31
C LEU A 102 -9.49 0.55 -5.24
#